data_AF-A0A7W2YAI4-F1
#
_entry.id   AF-A0A7W2YAI4-F1
#
_cell.length_a   1.000
_cell.length_b   1.000
_cell.length_c   1.000
_cell.angle_alpha   90.00
_cell.angle_beta   90.00
_cell.angle_gamma   90.00
#
_symmetry.space_group_name_H-M   'P 1'
#
loop_
_entity.id
_entity.type
_entity.pdbx_description
1 polymer ?
#
loop_
_entity_poly.entity_id
_entity_poly.type
_entity_poly.pdbx_seq_one_letter_code
_entity_poly.pdbx_strand_id
1 'polypeptide(L)'
;MQAEKSYLTVISKRLKSPEKYKAPAKLIYLGIWLAVVIIIITMLQLFQREMIPPILLIFISLLLGAFLGIFITIKSSRKCWPILAKHLDADSINKRLGELET
;
A
#
# COMPACT_ATOMS: atom_id res chain seq x y z
N MET A 1 16.87 19.92 -7.76
CA MET A 1 15.69 20.52 -8.42
C MET A 1 14.83 19.52 -9.20
N GLN A 2 15.40 18.63 -10.03
CA GLN A 2 14.61 17.65 -10.82
C GLN A 2 13.75 16.69 -9.98
N ALA A 3 14.27 16.20 -8.84
CA ALA A 3 13.54 15.33 -7.93
C ALA A 3 12.33 16.03 -7.29
N GLU A 4 12.51 17.27 -6.83
CA GLU A 4 11.46 18.10 -6.23
C GLU A 4 10.30 18.33 -7.20
N LYS A 5 10.60 18.67 -8.46
CA LYS A 5 9.59 18.79 -9.53
C LYS A 5 8.81 17.49 -9.70
N SER A 6 9.49 16.33 -9.75
CA SER A 6 8.83 15.03 -9.89
C SER A 6 7.87 14.74 -8.72
N TYR A 7 8.25 15.07 -7.49
CA TYR A 7 7.38 14.88 -6.32
C TYR A 7 6.14 15.80 -6.37
N LEU A 8 6.33 17.09 -6.67
CA LEU A 8 5.24 18.06 -6.73
C LEU A 8 4.23 17.73 -7.84
N THR A 9 4.70 17.23 -8.99
CA THR A 9 3.83 16.80 -10.09
C THR A 9 2.97 15.58 -9.71
N VAL A 10 3.54 14.64 -8.95
CA VAL A 10 2.79 13.48 -8.43
C VAL A 10 1.75 13.92 -7.41
N ILE A 11 2.11 14.84 -6.52
CA ILE A 11 1.21 15.37 -5.48
C ILE A 11 0.05 16.16 -6.11
N SER A 12 0.31 17.05 -7.08
CA SER A 12 -0.73 17.84 -7.75
C SER A 12 -1.71 16.96 -8.53
N LYS A 13 -1.21 15.91 -9.22
CA LYS A 13 -2.05 14.92 -9.91
C LYS A 13 -2.93 14.14 -8.94
N ARG A 14 -2.43 13.85 -7.74
CA ARG A 14 -3.19 13.15 -6.67
C ARG A 14 -4.21 14.07 -5.98
N LEU A 15 -3.96 15.37 -5.90
CA LEU A 15 -4.89 16.38 -5.38
C LEU A 15 -6.09 16.61 -6.31
N LYS A 16 -5.92 16.52 -7.63
CA LYS A 16 -7.02 16.68 -8.62
C LYS A 16 -8.02 15.52 -8.64
N SER A 17 -7.73 14.38 -8.02
CA SER A 17 -8.61 13.20 -8.03
C SER A 17 -8.53 12.41 -6.73
N PRO A 18 -8.93 12.99 -5.58
CA PRO A 18 -8.87 12.33 -4.28
C PRO A 18 -9.85 11.14 -4.20
N GLU A 19 -10.91 11.14 -5.00
CA GLU A 19 -11.95 10.10 -4.99
C GLU A 19 -11.50 8.74 -5.53
N LYS A 20 -10.49 8.71 -6.41
CA LYS A 20 -9.90 7.44 -6.92
C LYS A 20 -9.17 6.64 -5.84
N TYR A 21 -8.97 7.22 -4.65
CA TYR A 21 -8.28 6.60 -3.52
C TYR A 21 -9.23 6.10 -2.43
N LYS A 22 -10.55 6.03 -2.69
CA LYS A 22 -11.50 5.36 -1.80
C LYS A 22 -11.09 3.89 -1.62
N ALA A 23 -10.99 3.45 -0.36
CA ALA A 23 -10.56 2.10 -0.04
C ALA A 23 -11.51 1.06 -0.66
N PRO A 24 -10.98 -0.08 -1.18
CA PRO A 24 -11.82 -1.15 -1.72
C PRO A 24 -12.81 -1.66 -0.66
N ALA A 25 -13.98 -2.10 -1.13
CA ALA A 25 -15.10 -2.57 -0.32
C ALA A 25 -14.68 -3.66 0.70
N LYS A 26 -15.36 -3.70 1.86
CA LYS A 26 -15.12 -4.64 2.96
C LYS A 26 -15.03 -6.11 2.54
N LEU A 27 -15.67 -6.49 1.43
CA LEU A 27 -15.63 -7.84 0.83
C LEU A 27 -14.23 -8.29 0.41
N ILE A 28 -13.41 -7.39 -0.15
CA ILE A 28 -12.03 -7.73 -0.56
C ILE A 28 -11.18 -8.08 0.66
N TYR A 29 -11.42 -7.40 1.79
CA TYR A 29 -10.73 -7.70 3.04
C TYR A 29 -11.09 -9.08 3.59
N LEU A 30 -12.37 -9.46 3.48
CA LEU A 30 -12.86 -10.76 3.93
C LEU A 30 -12.27 -11.88 3.07
N GLY A 31 -12.17 -11.69 1.75
CA GLY A 31 -11.49 -12.62 0.84
C GLY A 31 -10.00 -12.79 1.12
N ILE A 32 -9.28 -11.68 1.39
CA ILE A 32 -7.85 -11.74 1.76
C ILE A 32 -7.65 -12.53 3.06
N TRP A 33 -8.50 -12.30 4.06
CA TRP A 33 -8.43 -13.04 5.32
C TRP A 33 -8.65 -14.55 5.13
N LEU A 34 -9.65 -14.91 4.32
CA LEU A 34 -9.93 -16.30 4.00
C LEU A 34 -8.75 -16.97 3.30
N ALA A 35 -8.12 -16.28 2.34
CA ALA A 35 -6.93 -16.77 1.66
C ALA A 35 -5.75 -16.98 2.63
N VAL A 36 -5.52 -16.06 3.56
CA VAL A 36 -4.47 -16.20 4.59
C VAL A 36 -4.71 -17.42 5.47
N VAL A 37 -5.95 -17.66 5.91
CA VAL A 37 -6.30 -18.84 6.72
C VAL A 37 -6.04 -20.14 5.96
N ILE A 38 -6.41 -20.21 4.68
CA ILE A 38 -6.16 -21.38 3.82
C ILE A 38 -4.65 -21.63 3.67
N ILE A 39 -3.86 -20.58 3.47
CA ILE A 39 -2.39 -20.67 3.37
C ILE A 39 -1.78 -21.22 4.68
N ILE A 40 -2.26 -20.75 5.84
CA ILE A 40 -1.77 -21.24 7.14
C ILE A 40 -2.12 -22.73 7.33
N ILE A 41 -3.34 -23.14 7.00
CA ILE A 41 -3.78 -24.54 7.14
C ILE A 41 -2.96 -25.45 6.22
N THR A 42 -2.75 -25.05 4.96
CA THR A 42 -1.95 -25.84 4.00
C THR A 42 -0.48 -25.94 4.44
N MET A 43 0.10 -24.85 4.97
CA MET A 43 1.45 -24.87 5.56
C MET A 43 1.57 -25.84 6.73
N LEU A 44 0.58 -25.86 7.64
CA LEU A 44 0.58 -26.78 8.78
C LEU A 44 0.48 -28.26 8.33
N GLN A 45 -0.36 -28.55 7.34
CA GLN A 45 -0.48 -29.90 6.79
C GLN A 45 0.79 -30.38 6.08
N LEU A 46 1.48 -29.47 5.37
CA LEU A 46 2.75 -29.78 4.71
C LEU A 46 3.88 -30.01 5.72
N PHE A 47 3.91 -29.26 6.81
CA PHE A 47 4.89 -29.43 7.89
C PHE A 47 4.77 -30.80 8.57
N GLN A 48 3.54 -31.26 8.83
CA GLN A 48 3.30 -32.58 9.42
C GLN A 48 3.77 -33.75 8.54
N ARG A 49 3.91 -33.55 7.23
CA ARG A 49 4.38 -34.59 6.29
C ARG A 49 5.90 -34.61 6.10
N GLU A 50 6.65 -33.79 6.85
CA GLU A 50 8.12 -33.63 6.74
C GLU A 50 8.64 -33.33 5.33
N MET A 51 7.77 -32.99 4.37
CA MET A 51 8.16 -32.74 2.98
C MET A 51 8.93 -31.44 2.80
N ILE A 52 8.85 -30.52 3.77
CA ILE A 52 9.42 -29.17 3.65
C ILE A 52 10.40 -28.90 4.81
N PRO A 53 11.66 -28.54 4.51
CA PRO A 53 12.61 -28.17 5.55
C PRO A 53 12.14 -26.91 6.30
N PRO A 54 12.30 -26.85 7.64
CA PRO A 54 11.79 -25.75 8.47
C PRO A 54 12.24 -24.35 8.02
N ILE A 55 13.44 -24.24 7.48
CA ILE A 55 14.01 -23.00 6.94
C ILE A 55 13.12 -22.39 5.85
N LEU A 56 12.58 -23.22 4.95
CA LEU A 56 11.76 -22.74 3.84
C LEU A 56 10.42 -22.16 4.34
N LEU A 57 9.87 -22.72 5.41
CA LEU A 57 8.67 -22.21 6.07
C LEU A 57 8.92 -20.85 6.75
N ILE A 58 10.10 -20.66 7.36
CA ILE A 58 10.51 -19.35 7.91
C ILE A 58 10.59 -18.30 6.80
N PHE A 59 11.21 -18.61 5.66
CA PHE A 59 11.30 -17.67 4.55
C PHE A 59 9.92 -17.29 4.00
N ILE A 60 9.02 -18.27 3.82
CA ILE A 60 7.68 -18.00 3.30
C ILE A 60 6.86 -17.17 4.29
N SER A 61 6.93 -17.47 5.59
CA SER A 61 6.21 -16.69 6.61
C SER A 61 6.71 -15.24 6.69
N LEU A 62 8.03 -15.03 6.56
CA LEU A 62 8.64 -13.70 6.53
C LEU A 62 8.21 -12.90 5.29
N LEU A 63 8.20 -13.54 4.10
CA LEU A 63 7.70 -12.93 2.87
C LEU A 63 6.22 -12.57 2.96
N LEU A 64 5.39 -13.47 3.51
CA LEU A 64 3.97 -13.24 3.69
C LEU A 64 3.72 -12.05 4.64
N GLY A 65 4.45 -12.00 5.76
CA GLY A 65 4.38 -10.91 6.73
C GLY A 65 4.80 -9.57 6.13
N ALA A 66 5.91 -9.53 5.37
CA ALA A 66 6.37 -8.33 4.68
C ALA A 66 5.33 -7.83 3.66
N PHE A 67 4.77 -8.74 2.86
CA PHE A 67 3.75 -8.40 1.86
C PHE A 67 2.48 -7.83 2.52
N LEU A 68 1.99 -8.46 3.60
CA LEU A 68 0.85 -7.97 4.36
C LEU A 68 1.14 -6.59 4.97
N GLY A 69 2.33 -6.38 5.55
CA GLY A 69 2.74 -5.10 6.12
C GLY A 69 2.77 -3.97 5.10
N ILE A 70 3.36 -4.21 3.92
CA ILE A 70 3.38 -3.24 2.82
C ILE A 70 1.96 -2.94 2.34
N PHE A 71 1.14 -3.98 2.15
CA PHE A 71 -0.24 -3.84 1.69
C PHE A 71 -1.08 -3.00 2.66
N ILE A 72 -0.97 -3.26 3.97
CA ILE A 72 -1.68 -2.49 5.01
C ILE A 72 -1.21 -1.04 5.03
N THR A 73 0.11 -0.81 4.92
CA THR A 73 0.70 0.54 4.90
C THR A 73 0.18 1.34 3.70
N ILE A 74 0.19 0.75 2.50
CA ILE A 74 -0.34 1.39 1.29
C ILE A 74 -1.83 1.71 1.45
N LYS A 75 -2.62 0.77 1.99
CA LYS A 75 -4.06 0.97 2.21
C LYS A 75 -4.33 2.10 3.22
N SER A 76 -3.58 2.12 4.33
CA SER A 76 -3.68 3.16 5.34
C SER A 76 -3.32 4.54 4.76
N SER A 77 -2.21 4.60 4.02
CA SER A 77 -1.79 5.80 3.29
C SER A 77 -2.87 6.32 2.34
N ARG A 78 -3.51 5.43 1.56
CA ARG A 78 -4.62 5.80 0.66
C ARG A 78 -5.84 6.32 1.42
N LYS A 79 -6.15 5.79 2.60
CA LYS A 79 -7.27 6.25 3.44
C LYS A 79 -7.00 7.62 4.07
N CYS A 80 -5.76 7.89 4.46
CA CYS A 80 -5.34 9.19 5.02
C CYS A 80 -5.17 10.25 3.93
N TRP A 81 -4.83 9.86 2.70
CA TRP A 81 -4.62 10.79 1.58
C TRP A 81 -5.76 11.80 1.33
N PRO A 82 -7.06 11.42 1.27
CA PRO A 82 -8.14 12.38 1.07
C PRO A 82 -8.31 13.36 2.26
N ILE A 83 -7.90 12.99 3.47
CA ILE A 83 -7.91 13.89 4.64
C ILE A 83 -6.75 14.88 4.51
N LEU A 84 -5.56 14.37 4.18
CA LEU A 84 -4.37 15.19 3.95
C LEU A 84 -4.56 16.17 2.79
N ALA A 85 -5.19 15.73 1.70
CA ALA A 85 -5.48 16.56 0.54
C ALA A 85 -6.38 17.77 0.86
N LYS A 86 -7.22 17.70 1.91
CA LYS A 86 -8.03 18.84 2.36
C LYS A 86 -7.24 19.91 3.10
N HIS A 87 -6.07 19.55 3.63
CA HIS A 87 -5.21 20.44 4.42
C HIS A 87 -3.96 20.88 3.63
N LEU A 88 -3.75 20.32 2.43
CA LEU A 88 -2.71 20.75 1.51
C LEU A 88 -3.23 21.93 0.71
N ASP A 89 -2.53 23.07 0.80
CA ASP A 89 -2.79 24.26 0.00
C ASP A 89 -2.36 23.99 -1.45
N ALA A 90 -3.35 23.65 -2.28
CA ALA A 90 -3.14 23.34 -3.69
C ALA A 90 -2.56 24.54 -4.45
N ASP A 91 -2.89 25.77 -4.05
CA ASP A 91 -2.43 26.99 -4.72
C ASP A 91 -0.96 27.25 -4.43
N SER A 92 -0.53 27.04 -3.18
CA SER A 92 0.90 27.10 -2.80
C SER A 92 1.74 26.08 -3.58
N ILE A 93 1.24 24.85 -3.74
CA ILE A 93 1.93 23.80 -4.51
C ILE A 93 2.03 24.15 -5.99
N ASN A 94 0.95 24.64 -6.59
CA ASN A 94 0.94 25.02 -8.00
C ASN A 94 1.85 26.23 -8.28
N LYS A 95 1.88 27.21 -7.36
CA LYS A 95 2.76 28.38 -7.46
C LYS A 95 4.24 27.97 -7.46
N ARG A 96 4.64 27.12 -6.52
CA ARG A 96 6.01 26.56 -6.43
C ARG A 96 6.39 25.75 -7.69
N LEU A 97 5.43 25.04 -8.26
CA LEU A 97 5.63 24.26 -9.49
C LEU A 97 5.89 25.17 -10.70
N GLY A 98 5.19 26.31 -10.78
CA GLY A 98 5.43 27.36 -11.78
C GLY A 98 6.79 28.04 -11.60
N GLU A 99 7.19 28.34 -10.36
CA GLU A 99 8.52 28.89 -10.04
C GLU A 99 9.66 27.92 -10.41
N LEU A 100 9.41 26.61 -10.42
CA LEU A 100 10.36 25.57 -10.85
C LEU A 100 10.31 25.28 -12.36
N GLU A 101 9.38 25.89 -13.09
CA GLU A 101 9.26 25.81 -14.55
C GLU A 101 9.88 27.01 -15.29
N THR A 102 9.87 28.20 -14.67
CA THR A 102 10.66 29.38 -15.07
C THR A 102 12.11 29.30 -14.61
#